data_AF-A0A853F707-F1
#
_entry.id   AF-A0A853F707-F1
#
_cell.length_a   1.000
_cell.length_b   1.000
_cell.length_c   1.000
_cell.angle_alpha   90.00
_cell.angle_beta   90.00
_cell.angle_gamma   90.00
#
_symmetry.space_group_name_H-M   'P 1'
#
loop_
_entity.id
_entity.type
_entity.pdbx_description
1 polymer ?
#
loop_
_entity_poly.entity_id
_entity_poly.type
_entity_poly.pdbx_seq_one_letter_code
_entity_poly.pdbx_strand_id
1 'polypeptide(L)'
;MIKQQLIHTDYQPLVDKIEYYFAQSDIVLHDARNIIKEVDFNNEMLVVKSYKQLSWFRGFIYTYLKKSKAWRAYEYGLKITEFTPKVVARIEYFQPLLTKSYLICYKCEADFNMQAPLFKTTQKSK
;
A
#
# COMPACT_ATOMS: atom_id res chain seq x y z
N MET A 1 -17.78 -6.86 -6.03
CA MET A 1 -17.61 -5.56 -6.71
C MET A 1 -16.18 -5.09 -6.52
N ILE A 2 -15.52 -4.62 -7.57
CA ILE A 2 -14.18 -4.02 -7.49
C ILE A 2 -14.34 -2.50 -7.69
N LYS A 3 -13.70 -1.70 -6.83
CA LYS A 3 -13.60 -0.26 -7.03
C LYS A 3 -12.14 0.10 -7.26
N GLN A 4 -11.87 0.83 -8.32
CA GLN A 4 -10.54 1.26 -8.69
C GLN A 4 -10.51 2.74 -9.05
N GLN A 5 -9.41 3.40 -8.73
CA GLN A 5 -9.08 4.74 -9.21
C GLN A 5 -7.59 4.74 -9.57
N LEU A 6 -7.27 5.31 -10.72
CA LEU A 6 -5.92 5.39 -11.26
C LEU A 6 -5.69 6.79 -11.85
N ILE A 7 -4.43 7.23 -11.84
CA ILE A 7 -4.04 8.53 -12.39
C ILE A 7 -4.02 8.53 -13.94
N HIS A 8 -3.60 7.41 -14.54
CA HIS A 8 -3.42 7.23 -15.98
C HIS A 8 -3.83 5.82 -16.38
N THR A 9 -4.52 5.71 -17.52
CA THR A 9 -5.05 4.45 -18.07
C THR A 9 -3.97 3.42 -18.39
N ASP A 10 -2.73 3.85 -18.55
CA ASP A 10 -1.60 2.97 -18.88
C ASP A 10 -1.30 1.95 -17.78
N TYR A 11 -1.74 2.23 -16.55
CA TYR A 11 -1.65 1.31 -15.41
C TYR A 11 -2.84 0.35 -15.29
N GLN A 12 -3.83 0.43 -16.18
CA GLN A 12 -4.99 -0.48 -16.15
C GLN A 12 -4.59 -1.97 -16.16
N PRO A 13 -3.62 -2.42 -17.00
CA PRO A 13 -3.20 -3.83 -17.00
C PRO A 13 -2.57 -4.28 -15.68
N LEU A 14 -1.85 -3.39 -15.00
CA LEU A 14 -1.30 -3.63 -13.66
C LEU A 14 -2.42 -3.75 -12.63
N VAL A 15 -3.37 -2.81 -12.65
CA VAL A 15 -4.50 -2.76 -11.73
C VAL A 15 -5.37 -4.01 -11.86
N ASP A 16 -5.69 -4.42 -13.09
CA ASP A 16 -6.54 -5.59 -13.36
C ASP A 16 -5.92 -6.90 -12.85
N LYS A 17 -4.59 -6.99 -12.90
CA LYS A 17 -3.82 -8.17 -12.49
C LYS A 17 -3.00 -7.93 -11.23
N ILE A 18 -3.42 -7.00 -10.37
CA ILE A 18 -2.60 -6.58 -9.23
C ILE A 18 -2.29 -7.73 -8.28
N GLU A 19 -3.22 -8.67 -8.07
CA GLU A 19 -2.96 -9.83 -7.22
C GLU A 19 -1.87 -10.74 -7.79
N TYR A 20 -1.80 -10.89 -9.12
CA TYR A 20 -0.77 -11.65 -9.80
C TYR A 20 0.60 -10.98 -9.66
N TYR A 21 0.71 -9.69 -10.01
CA TYR A 21 1.95 -8.93 -9.88
C TYR A 21 2.44 -8.87 -8.42
N PHE A 22 1.51 -8.68 -7.48
CA PHE A 22 1.84 -8.66 -6.05
C PHE A 22 2.29 -10.03 -5.52
N ALA A 23 1.71 -11.12 -6.03
CA ALA A 23 2.11 -12.47 -5.66
C ALA A 23 3.50 -12.83 -6.24
N GLN A 24 3.77 -12.44 -7.49
CA GLN A 24 5.03 -12.71 -8.18
C GLN A 24 6.22 -11.90 -7.67
N SER A 25 5.97 -10.74 -7.06
CA SER A 25 7.05 -9.94 -6.49
C SER A 25 7.69 -10.64 -5.28
N ASP A 26 9.00 -10.85 -5.38
CA ASP A 26 9.85 -11.40 -4.32
C ASP A 26 10.44 -10.33 -3.41
N ILE A 27 10.41 -9.05 -3.83
CA ILE A 27 11.01 -7.94 -3.08
C ILE A 27 10.01 -7.41 -2.06
N VAL A 28 10.14 -7.87 -0.82
CA VAL A 28 9.29 -7.45 0.30
C VAL A 28 9.98 -6.34 1.09
N LEU A 29 9.45 -5.13 1.02
CA LEU A 29 9.96 -3.97 1.76
C LEU A 29 9.51 -3.95 3.21
N HIS A 30 8.31 -4.49 3.48
CA HIS A 30 7.77 -4.57 4.81
C HIS A 30 6.73 -5.69 4.89
N ASP A 31 6.90 -6.60 5.85
CA ASP A 31 5.96 -7.68 6.11
C ASP A 31 5.50 -7.64 7.57
N ALA A 32 4.35 -7.03 7.78
CA ALA A 32 3.70 -7.03 9.09
C ALA A 32 2.19 -7.11 8.88
N ARG A 33 1.42 -6.27 9.57
CA ARG A 33 -0.04 -6.22 9.39
C ARG A 33 -0.45 -5.86 7.95
N ASN A 34 0.32 -5.00 7.29
CA ASN A 34 0.18 -4.69 5.88
C ASN A 34 1.48 -5.11 5.20
N ILE A 35 1.39 -5.63 3.99
CA ILE A 35 2.55 -6.09 3.23
C ILE A 35 2.86 -5.04 2.18
N ILE A 36 4.12 -4.65 2.06
CA ILE A 36 4.62 -3.71 1.07
C ILE A 36 5.64 -4.44 0.21
N LYS A 37 5.43 -4.43 -1.10
CA LYS A 37 6.31 -5.06 -2.09
C LYS A 37 6.68 -4.11 -3.21
N GLU A 38 7.84 -4.32 -3.82
CA GLU A 38 8.19 -3.66 -5.08
C GLU A 38 7.65 -4.44 -6.27
N VAL A 39 7.07 -3.76 -7.24
CA VAL A 39 6.53 -4.38 -8.46
C VAL A 39 7.12 -3.64 -9.65
N ASP A 40 7.80 -4.37 -10.52
CA ASP A 40 8.20 -3.86 -11.83
C ASP A 40 7.00 -3.96 -12.79
N PHE A 41 6.68 -2.84 -13.42
CA PHE A 41 5.66 -2.76 -14.46
C PHE A 41 6.07 -1.72 -15.50
N ASN A 42 6.12 -2.10 -16.78
CA ASN A 42 6.51 -1.23 -17.89
C ASN A 42 7.86 -0.51 -17.68
N ASN A 43 8.86 -1.21 -17.15
CA ASN A 43 10.18 -0.65 -16.83
C ASN A 43 10.14 0.44 -15.73
N GLU A 44 9.04 0.53 -14.99
CA GLU A 44 8.92 1.40 -13.82
C GLU A 44 8.87 0.58 -12.53
N MET A 45 9.71 0.96 -11.56
CA MET A 45 9.68 0.37 -10.22
C MET A 45 8.59 1.04 -9.39
N LEU A 46 7.54 0.28 -9.10
CA LEU A 46 6.41 0.70 -8.29
C LEU A 46 6.46 0.03 -6.92
N VAL A 47 5.77 0.62 -5.96
CA VAL A 47 5.56 0.05 -4.63
C VAL A 47 4.07 -0.21 -4.45
N VAL A 48 3.76 -1.45 -4.10
CA VAL A 48 2.39 -1.90 -3.86
C VAL A 48 2.24 -2.22 -2.38
N LYS A 49 1.26 -1.58 -1.74
CA LYS A 49 0.89 -1.81 -0.35
C LYS A 49 -0.43 -2.55 -0.27
N SER A 50 -0.40 -3.78 0.22
CA SER A 50 -1.57 -4.60 0.51
C SER A 50 -2.04 -4.39 1.95
N TYR A 51 -3.30 -3.97 2.12
CA TYR A 51 -3.92 -3.77 3.41
C TYR A 51 -4.68 -5.03 3.82
N LYS A 52 -4.15 -5.77 4.79
CA LYS A 52 -4.82 -6.96 5.32
C LYS A 52 -6.08 -6.58 6.10
N GLN A 53 -7.14 -7.35 5.89
CA GLN A 53 -8.36 -7.30 6.69
C GLN A 53 -8.02 -7.69 8.13
N LEU A 54 -8.52 -6.93 9.10
CA LEU A 54 -8.53 -7.37 10.50
C LEU A 54 -9.41 -8.62 10.61
N SER A 55 -9.09 -9.53 11.53
CA SER A 55 -9.88 -10.75 11.76
C SER A 55 -11.29 -10.40 12.30
N TRP A 56 -12.18 -9.97 11.42
CA TRP A 56 -13.65 -10.02 11.40
C TRP A 56 -14.50 -9.72 12.66
N PHE A 57 -13.99 -9.48 13.89
CA PHE A 57 -14.91 -9.40 15.05
C PHE A 57 -14.68 -8.43 16.22
N ARG A 58 -13.56 -7.72 16.39
CA ARG A 58 -13.37 -6.96 17.66
C ARG A 58 -13.77 -5.47 17.66
N GLY A 59 -14.44 -4.93 16.62
CA GLY A 59 -14.82 -3.50 16.61
C GLY A 59 -15.79 -3.03 15.51
N PHE A 60 -16.66 -3.90 15.02
CA PHE A 60 -17.45 -3.67 13.79
C PHE A 60 -18.62 -2.68 13.92
N ILE A 61 -19.05 -2.28 15.12
CA ILE A 61 -20.33 -1.57 15.29
C ILE A 61 -20.30 -0.06 14.95
N TYR A 62 -19.13 0.59 14.80
CA TYR A 62 -19.07 2.06 14.61
C TYR A 62 -18.41 2.59 13.32
N THR A 63 -17.88 1.76 12.41
CA THR A 63 -16.95 2.26 11.34
C THR A 63 -17.36 1.97 9.89
N TYR A 64 -18.48 1.30 9.64
CA TYR A 64 -18.79 0.79 8.29
C TYR A 64 -19.17 1.79 7.20
N LEU A 65 -19.34 3.06 7.54
CA LEU A 65 -19.58 4.15 6.57
C LEU A 65 -18.30 4.87 6.13
N LYS A 66 -17.14 4.46 6.66
CA LYS A 66 -15.89 5.20 6.49
C LYS A 66 -15.09 4.61 5.30
N LYS A 67 -14.51 5.50 4.47
CA LYS A 67 -13.57 5.18 3.37
C LYS A 67 -12.56 4.08 3.79
N SER A 68 -12.04 3.27 2.87
CA SER A 68 -11.01 2.28 3.24
C SER A 68 -9.66 2.94 3.57
N LYS A 69 -8.71 2.15 4.06
CA LYS A 69 -7.32 2.61 4.26
C LYS A 69 -6.64 2.93 2.94
N ALA A 70 -6.82 2.10 1.91
CA ALA A 70 -6.28 2.35 0.58
C ALA A 70 -6.87 3.63 -0.04
N TRP A 71 -8.19 3.83 0.10
CA TRP A 71 -8.86 5.05 -0.35
C TRP A 71 -8.27 6.28 0.31
N ARG A 72 -8.21 6.31 1.65
CA ARG A 72 -7.65 7.45 2.37
C ARG A 72 -6.20 7.72 1.98
N ALA A 73 -5.38 6.68 1.89
CA ALA A 73 -3.98 6.83 1.52
C ALA A 73 -3.81 7.39 0.11
N TYR A 74 -4.65 6.99 -0.84
CA TYR A 74 -4.69 7.56 -2.18
C TYR A 74 -5.09 9.04 -2.16
N GLU A 75 -6.19 9.39 -1.48
CA GLU A 75 -6.63 10.79 -1.39
C GLU A 75 -5.62 11.69 -0.70
N TYR A 76 -4.98 11.22 0.36
CA TYR A 76 -3.93 11.99 1.02
C TYR A 76 -2.69 12.09 0.16
N GLY A 77 -2.28 11.01 -0.50
CA GLY A 77 -1.16 11.04 -1.45
C GLY A 77 -1.36 12.05 -2.59
N LEU A 78 -2.61 12.20 -3.06
CA LEU A 78 -2.95 13.25 -4.04
C LEU A 78 -2.94 14.67 -3.45
N LYS A 79 -3.19 14.84 -2.15
CA LYS A 79 -3.26 16.16 -1.49
C LYS A 79 -1.91 16.69 -1.06
N ILE A 80 -1.00 15.80 -0.64
CA ILE A 80 0.32 16.15 -0.10
C ILE A 80 1.41 15.46 -0.93
N THR A 81 1.37 15.67 -2.25
CA THR A 81 2.29 15.06 -3.23
C THR A 81 3.75 15.47 -3.02
N GLU A 82 4.01 16.62 -2.39
CA GLU A 82 5.35 17.08 -2.04
C GLU A 82 6.02 16.22 -0.95
N PHE A 83 5.23 15.64 -0.04
CA PHE A 83 5.73 14.92 1.13
C PHE A 83 5.50 13.41 1.06
N THR A 84 4.84 12.93 0.01
CA THR A 84 4.47 11.52 -0.13
C THR A 84 4.81 11.01 -1.53
N PRO A 85 5.13 9.71 -1.67
CA PRO A 85 5.35 9.13 -2.98
C PRO A 85 4.12 9.34 -3.87
N LYS A 86 4.35 9.72 -5.12
CA LYS A 86 3.29 9.92 -6.13
C LYS A 86 2.43 8.66 -6.21
N VAL A 87 1.14 8.79 -5.95
CA VAL A 87 0.19 7.68 -6.00
C VAL A 87 -0.20 7.40 -7.44
N VAL A 88 -0.29 6.13 -7.79
CA VAL A 88 -0.61 5.66 -9.14
C VAL A 88 -2.05 5.15 -9.19
N ALA A 89 -2.40 4.28 -8.25
CA ALA A 89 -3.74 3.69 -8.22
C ALA A 89 -4.13 3.21 -6.83
N ARG A 90 -5.43 3.01 -6.65
CA ARG A 90 -6.01 2.25 -5.54
C ARG A 90 -6.98 1.22 -6.05
N ILE A 91 -7.04 0.09 -5.36
CA ILE A 91 -7.92 -1.03 -5.66
C ILE A 91 -8.62 -1.47 -4.37
N GLU A 92 -9.91 -1.74 -4.44
CA GLU A 92 -10.72 -2.24 -3.34
C GLU A 92 -11.62 -3.38 -3.82
N TYR A 93 -11.52 -4.53 -3.16
CA TYR A 93 -12.34 -5.70 -3.42
C TYR A 93 -13.46 -5.79 -2.39
N PHE A 94 -14.71 -5.89 -2.85
CA PHE A 94 -15.89 -6.01 -2.01
C PHE A 94 -16.63 -7.32 -2.27
N GLN A 95 -16.89 -8.09 -1.19
CA GLN A 95 -17.72 -9.29 -1.16
C GLN A 95 -18.50 -9.33 0.16
N PRO A 96 -19.82 -9.05 0.17
CA PRO A 96 -20.43 -7.71 0.27
C PRO A 96 -19.66 -6.61 1.06
N LEU A 97 -18.69 -6.97 1.90
CA LEU A 97 -17.84 -6.07 2.67
C LEU A 97 -16.46 -5.90 2.02
N LEU A 98 -15.71 -4.89 2.43
CA LEU A 98 -14.31 -4.71 1.99
C LEU A 98 -13.47 -5.91 2.47
N THR A 99 -12.92 -6.67 1.52
CA THR A 99 -12.08 -7.85 1.80
C THR A 99 -10.61 -7.51 1.68
N LYS A 100 -10.20 -6.99 0.53
CA LYS A 100 -8.82 -6.62 0.24
C LYS A 100 -8.76 -5.22 -0.36
N SER A 101 -7.63 -4.57 -0.16
CA SER A 101 -7.36 -3.31 -0.83
C SER A 101 -5.87 -3.09 -1.02
N TYR A 102 -5.54 -2.37 -2.09
CA TYR A 102 -4.18 -2.11 -2.51
C TYR A 102 -4.01 -0.61 -2.80
N LEU A 103 -2.84 -0.08 -2.48
CA LEU A 103 -2.36 1.21 -2.94
C LEU A 103 -1.10 0.99 -3.77
N ILE A 104 -1.04 1.61 -4.93
CA ILE A 104 0.13 1.62 -5.81
C ILE A 104 0.69 3.03 -5.81
N CYS A 105 1.99 3.17 -5.60
CA CYS A 105 2.72 4.43 -5.73
C CYS A 105 4.06 4.20 -6.41
N TYR A 106 4.70 5.27 -6.87
CA TYR A 106 6.08 5.19 -7.34
C TYR A 106 7.01 4.82 -6.19
N LYS A 107 8.10 4.08 -6.51
CA LYS A 107 9.17 3.85 -5.57
C LYS A 107 9.84 5.18 -5.22
N CYS A 108 10.00 5.42 -3.93
CA CYS A 108 10.78 6.53 -3.40
C CYS A 108 11.99 5.94 -2.72
N GLU A 109 13.18 6.38 -3.14
CA GLU A 109 14.42 5.99 -2.48
C GLU A 109 14.54 6.78 -1.19
N ALA A 110 14.63 6.06 -0.06
CA ALA A 110 14.84 6.67 1.24
C ALA A 110 16.18 6.17 1.78
N ASP A 111 17.08 7.11 2.04
CA ASP A 111 18.43 6.82 2.53
C ASP A 111 18.40 6.22 3.96
N PHE A 112 17.33 6.45 4.72
CA PHE A 112 17.23 6.07 6.12
C PHE A 112 15.84 5.54 6.50
N ASN A 113 15.83 4.41 7.21
CA ASN A 113 14.65 3.96 7.96
C ASN A 113 14.66 4.65 9.34
N MET A 114 13.57 5.36 9.70
CA MET A 114 13.42 6.03 11.00
C MET A 114 13.52 5.08 12.21
N GLN A 115 13.38 3.77 12.02
CA GLN A 115 13.62 2.77 13.06
C GLN A 115 15.11 2.63 13.39
N ALA A 116 15.98 2.70 12.39
CA ALA A 116 17.42 2.48 12.57
C ALA A 116 18.06 3.41 13.63
N PRO A 117 17.80 4.74 13.64
CA PRO A 117 18.32 5.61 14.69
C PRO A 117 17.68 5.38 16.06
N LEU A 118 16.40 4.95 16.14
CA LEU A 118 15.72 4.67 17.41
C LEU A 118 16.33 3.48 18.16
N PHE A 119 16.86 2.49 17.44
CA PHE A 119 17.49 1.30 18.02
C PHE A 119 19.02 1.37 18.09
N LYS A 120 19.65 2.46 17.64
CA LYS A 120 21.12 2.66 17.71
C LYS A 120 21.65 3.06 19.10
N THR A 121 20.79 3.15 20.11
CA THR A 121 21.19 3.45 21.49
C THR A 121 21.08 2.18 22.34
N THR A 122 22.19 1.48 22.55
CA THR A 122 22.62 0.69 23.75
C THR A 122 23.70 -0.34 23.34
N GLN A 123 24.71 0.06 22.58
CA GLN A 123 25.99 -0.67 22.50
C GLN A 123 27.13 0.35 22.48
N LYS A 124 27.35 1.03 23.60
CA LYS A 124 28.61 1.73 23.87
C LYS A 124 29.19 1.22 25.19
N SER A 125 30.31 0.51 25.03
CA SER A 125 31.43 0.25 25.95
C SER A 125 31.13 -0.36 27.31
N LYS A 126 31.43 -1.67 27.44
CA LYS A 126 32.23 -2.14 28.58
C LYS A 126 33.71 -1.92 28.25
#